data_AF-A0A6C0DRS5-F1
#
_entry.id   AF-A0A6C0DRS5-F1
#
_cell.length_a   1.000
_cell.length_b   1.000
_cell.length_c   1.000
_cell.angle_alpha   90.00
_cell.angle_beta   90.00
_cell.angle_gamma   90.00
#
_symmetry.space_group_name_H-M   'P 1'
#
loop_
_entity.id
_entity.type
_entity.pdbx_description
1 polymer ?
#
loop_
_entity_poly.entity_id
_entity_poly.type
_entity_poly.pdbx_seq_one_letter_code
_entity_poly.pdbx_strand_id
1 'polypeptide(L)'
;MKNIDNTLRSIRGFVAFWLQIGELPISFRWINMFINRNRLRVVVKGLFIYTTWVSIHYFLVHIYVSLCVPIGVRGYFYSMFLIPSPHCKTLIWAISQTSNHIIGLWIFMGTWMLSHLFIQ
;
A
#
# COMPACT_ATOMS: atom_id res chain seq x y z
N MET A 1 24.97 -19.08 -11.78
CA MET A 1 24.15 -18.14 -12.58
C MET A 1 22.67 -18.54 -12.66
N LYS A 2 22.30 -19.83 -12.75
CA LYS A 2 20.88 -20.31 -12.78
C LYS A 2 19.97 -19.85 -11.62
N ASN A 3 20.51 -19.55 -10.45
CA ASN A 3 19.72 -19.13 -9.28
C ASN A 3 19.15 -17.69 -9.43
N ILE A 4 19.85 -16.84 -10.19
CA ILE A 4 19.45 -15.44 -10.43
C ILE A 4 18.22 -15.40 -11.34
N ASP A 5 18.17 -16.26 -12.36
CA ASP A 5 17.04 -16.33 -13.29
C ASP A 5 15.75 -16.84 -12.61
N ASN A 6 15.87 -17.78 -11.67
CA ASN A 6 14.71 -18.29 -10.92
C ASN A 6 14.18 -17.26 -9.91
N THR A 7 15.08 -16.50 -9.29
CA THR A 7 14.71 -15.39 -8.38
C THR A 7 14.06 -14.26 -9.17
N LEU A 8 14.60 -13.91 -10.34
CA LEU A 8 14.00 -12.93 -11.26
C LEU A 8 12.63 -13.39 -11.79
N ARG A 9 12.43 -14.69 -11.98
CA ARG A 9 11.15 -15.25 -12.42
C ARG A 9 10.08 -15.20 -11.31
N SER A 10 10.47 -15.46 -10.06
CA SER A 10 9.58 -15.30 -8.89
C SER A 10 9.19 -13.84 -8.65
N ILE A 11 10.13 -12.90 -8.82
CA ILE A 11 9.89 -11.47 -8.70
C ILE A 11 9.01 -10.97 -9.86
N ARG A 12 9.24 -11.46 -11.10
CA ARG A 12 8.41 -11.13 -12.26
C ARG A 12 6.97 -11.63 -12.12
N GLY A 13 6.75 -12.82 -11.56
CA GLY A 13 5.40 -13.33 -11.29
C GLY A 13 4.64 -12.48 -10.27
N PHE A 14 5.34 -12.00 -9.24
CA PHE A 14 4.77 -11.07 -8.28
C PHE A 14 4.48 -9.70 -8.91
N VAL A 15 5.39 -9.16 -9.71
CA VAL A 15 5.19 -7.91 -10.47
C VAL A 15 4.01 -8.02 -11.45
N ALA A 16 3.81 -9.17 -12.09
CA ALA A 16 2.65 -9.43 -12.95
C ALA A 16 1.32 -9.45 -12.17
N PHE A 17 1.31 -9.97 -10.94
CA PHE A 17 0.15 -9.92 -10.05
C PHE A 17 -0.19 -8.48 -9.62
N TRP A 18 0.83 -7.63 -9.43
CA TRP A 18 0.68 -6.20 -9.12
C TRP A 18 0.28 -5.35 -10.33
N LEU A 19 0.56 -5.78 -11.56
CA LEU A 19 0.22 -5.06 -12.80
C LEU A 19 -1.28 -5.11 -13.16
N GLN A 20 -2.08 -5.94 -12.50
CA GLN A 20 -3.53 -6.02 -12.72
C GLN A 20 -4.31 -4.94 -11.93
N ILE A 21 -3.68 -4.26 -10.95
CA ILE A 21 -4.30 -3.19 -10.15
C ILE A 21 -3.76 -1.85 -10.69
N GLY A 22 -4.38 -1.33 -11.75
CA GLY A 22 -4.00 -0.04 -12.32
C GLY A 22 -4.16 1.10 -11.31
N GLU A 23 -3.11 1.94 -11.18
CA GLU A 23 -3.07 3.40 -10.88
C GLU A 23 -1.61 3.83 -10.55
N LEU A 24 -0.89 4.32 -11.58
CA LEU A 24 0.23 5.31 -11.56
C LEU A 24 1.59 5.05 -10.80
N PRO A 25 2.68 5.75 -11.17
CA PRO A 25 4.09 5.26 -11.26
C PRO A 25 4.89 5.25 -9.95
N ILE A 26 4.23 5.45 -8.80
CA ILE A 26 4.90 5.49 -7.48
C ILE A 26 5.36 4.08 -7.08
N SER A 27 4.67 3.04 -7.56
CA SER A 27 5.04 1.62 -7.39
C SER A 27 6.47 1.31 -7.89
N PHE A 28 6.90 1.95 -8.99
CA PHE A 28 8.20 1.73 -9.60
C PHE A 28 9.37 2.30 -8.77
N ARG A 29 9.12 3.38 -8.00
CA ARG A 29 10.15 3.99 -7.14
C ARG A 29 10.50 3.12 -5.93
N TRP A 30 9.58 2.26 -5.47
CA TRP A 30 9.84 1.29 -4.41
C TRP A 30 10.78 0.17 -4.84
N ILE A 31 10.77 -0.21 -6.13
CA ILE A 31 11.62 -1.28 -6.68
C ILE A 31 13.10 -0.88 -6.61
N ASN A 32 13.44 0.37 -6.94
CA ASN A 32 14.82 0.88 -6.86
C ASN A 32 15.38 0.93 -5.43
N MET A 33 14.51 0.90 -4.42
CA MET A 33 14.94 1.01 -3.03
C MET A 33 15.66 -0.24 -2.50
N PHE A 34 15.54 -1.37 -3.23
CA PHE A 34 16.07 -2.69 -2.84
C PHE A 34 17.31 -3.14 -3.62
N ILE A 35 17.94 -2.27 -4.43
CA ILE A 35 19.19 -2.57 -5.15
C ILE A 35 20.36 -2.90 -4.18
N ASN A 36 20.22 -2.60 -2.88
CA ASN A 36 21.25 -2.87 -1.87
C ASN A 36 20.97 -4.17 -1.09
N ARG A 37 21.88 -5.15 -1.21
CA ARG A 37 21.83 -6.50 -0.60
C ARG A 37 21.88 -6.56 0.93
N ASN A 38 22.10 -5.45 1.64
CA ASN A 38 22.23 -5.52 3.10
C ASN A 38 20.87 -5.77 3.77
N ARG A 39 20.68 -6.98 4.33
CA ARG A 39 19.44 -7.45 4.99
C ARG A 39 18.87 -6.42 5.97
N LEU A 40 19.73 -5.81 6.77
CA LEU A 40 19.34 -4.82 7.77
C LEU A 40 18.78 -3.53 7.15
N ARG A 41 19.36 -3.06 6.02
CA ARG A 41 18.87 -1.87 5.32
C ARG A 41 17.53 -2.12 4.62
N VAL A 42 17.28 -3.34 4.15
CA VAL A 42 16.01 -3.72 3.52
C VAL A 42 14.88 -3.64 4.55
N VAL A 43 15.07 -4.24 5.73
CA VAL A 43 14.05 -4.28 6.79
C VAL A 43 13.77 -2.89 7.35
N VAL A 44 14.83 -2.13 7.71
CA VAL A 44 14.66 -0.79 8.30
C VAL A 44 13.95 0.16 7.33
N LYS A 45 14.33 0.15 6.05
CA LYS A 45 13.65 0.99 5.06
C LYS A 45 12.20 0.53 4.82
N GLY A 46 11.95 -0.78 4.77
CA GLY A 46 10.60 -1.32 4.64
C GLY A 46 9.67 -0.89 5.78
N LEU A 47 10.17 -0.93 7.02
CA LEU A 47 9.43 -0.48 8.21
C LEU A 47 9.10 1.02 8.14
N PHE A 48 10.07 1.86 7.77
CA PHE A 48 9.86 3.30 7.68
C PHE A 48 8.77 3.68 6.67
N ILE A 49 8.75 2.98 5.54
CA ILE A 49 7.72 3.16 4.51
C ILE A 49 6.36 2.74 5.03
N TYR A 50 6.31 1.55 5.64
CA TYR A 50 5.08 0.99 6.18
C TYR A 50 4.46 1.95 7.21
N THR A 51 5.24 2.46 8.16
CA THR A 51 4.77 3.44 9.15
C THR A 51 4.29 4.73 8.51
N THR A 52 4.93 5.19 7.43
CA THR A 52 4.52 6.39 6.69
C THR A 52 3.14 6.21 6.06
N TRP A 53 2.92 5.10 5.36
CA TRP A 53 1.63 4.83 4.71
C TRP A 53 0.50 4.61 5.71
N VAL A 54 0.76 3.89 6.81
CA VAL A 54 -0.20 3.71 7.89
C VAL A 54 -0.59 5.05 8.50
N SER A 55 0.36 5.97 8.69
CA SER A 55 0.08 7.32 9.19
C SER A 55 -0.83 8.09 8.23
N ILE A 56 -0.53 8.06 6.92
CA ILE A 56 -1.37 8.71 5.90
C ILE A 56 -2.79 8.14 5.91
N HIS A 57 -2.93 6.81 5.95
CA HIS A 57 -4.23 6.14 6.02
C HIS A 57 -5.03 6.58 7.26
N TYR A 58 -4.40 6.62 8.42
CA TYR A 58 -5.01 7.10 9.67
C TYR A 58 -5.57 8.51 9.52
N PHE A 59 -4.75 9.46 9.05
CA PHE A 59 -5.19 10.84 8.87
C PHE A 59 -6.34 10.97 7.86
N LEU A 60 -6.29 10.27 6.73
CA LEU A 60 -7.33 10.35 5.71
C LEU A 60 -8.68 9.84 6.21
N VAL A 61 -8.71 8.74 6.96
CA VAL A 61 -9.95 8.20 7.54
C VAL A 61 -10.53 9.16 8.56
N HIS A 62 -9.72 9.76 9.42
CA HIS A 62 -10.19 10.75 10.39
C HIS A 62 -10.75 12.01 9.73
N ILE A 63 -10.09 12.52 8.70
CA ILE A 63 -10.59 13.66 7.93
C ILE A 63 -11.93 13.29 7.27
N TYR A 64 -12.02 12.10 6.67
CA TYR A 64 -13.25 11.62 6.03
C TYR A 64 -14.43 11.54 7.00
N VAL A 65 -14.25 10.95 8.18
CA VAL A 65 -15.32 10.85 9.19
C VAL A 65 -15.73 12.24 9.68
N SER A 66 -14.77 13.14 9.92
CA SER A 66 -15.09 14.49 10.42
C SER A 66 -15.86 15.37 9.43
N LEU A 67 -15.59 15.23 8.12
CA LEU A 67 -16.17 16.09 7.08
C LEU A 67 -17.36 15.46 6.36
N CYS A 68 -17.28 14.17 6.02
CA CYS A 68 -18.24 13.51 5.15
C CYS A 68 -19.31 12.72 5.92
N VAL A 69 -18.97 12.22 7.12
CA VAL A 69 -19.87 11.38 7.92
C VAL A 69 -19.87 11.83 9.39
N PRO A 70 -20.38 13.04 9.69
CA PRO A 70 -20.47 13.51 11.05
C PRO A 70 -21.41 12.62 11.89
N ILE A 71 -21.10 12.52 13.18
CA ILE A 71 -21.76 11.59 14.10
C ILE A 71 -23.20 12.04 14.40
N GLY A 72 -24.15 11.10 14.42
CA GLY A 72 -25.54 11.32 14.84
C GLY A 72 -26.57 11.23 13.70
N VAL A 73 -27.87 11.26 14.05
CA VAL A 73 -28.98 11.02 13.10
C VAL A 73 -29.07 12.11 12.02
N ARG A 74 -28.87 13.39 12.39
CA ARG A 74 -28.80 14.48 11.40
C ARG A 74 -27.59 14.32 10.49
N GLY A 75 -26.45 13.92 11.05
CA GLY A 75 -25.22 13.65 10.30
C GLY A 75 -25.37 12.52 9.29
N TYR A 76 -26.17 11.50 9.60
CA TYR A 76 -26.53 10.44 8.66
C TYR A 76 -27.25 10.97 7.43
N PHE A 77 -28.28 11.81 7.59
CA PHE A 77 -28.98 12.42 6.45
C PHE A 77 -28.08 13.36 5.66
N TYR A 78 -27.25 14.17 6.33
CA TYR A 78 -26.27 15.00 5.63
C TYR A 78 -25.28 14.16 4.82
N SER A 79 -24.80 13.05 5.37
CA SER A 79 -23.83 12.19 4.69
C SER A 79 -24.32 11.72 3.31
N MET A 80 -25.61 11.42 3.17
CA MET A 80 -26.21 11.03 1.88
C MET A 80 -25.98 12.06 0.78
N PHE A 81 -26.07 13.35 1.12
CA PHE A 81 -25.88 14.45 0.18
C PHE A 81 -24.41 14.86 0.02
N LEU A 82 -23.59 14.64 1.06
CA LEU A 82 -22.16 14.98 1.03
C LEU A 82 -21.30 13.91 0.34
N ILE A 83 -21.67 12.64 0.35
CA ILE A 83 -20.93 11.55 -0.31
C ILE A 83 -20.63 11.82 -1.81
N PRO A 84 -21.58 12.29 -2.65
CA PRO A 84 -21.28 12.57 -4.05
C PRO A 84 -20.43 13.82 -4.26
N SER A 85 -20.15 14.61 -3.22
CA SER A 85 -19.31 15.79 -3.34
C SER A 85 -17.89 15.42 -3.80
N PRO A 86 -17.24 16.29 -4.60
CA PRO A 86 -15.92 15.99 -5.16
C PRO A 86 -14.87 15.77 -4.07
N HIS A 87 -14.95 16.51 -2.96
CA HIS A 87 -14.02 16.37 -1.84
C HIS A 87 -14.15 15.00 -1.15
N CYS A 88 -15.37 14.52 -0.86
CA CYS A 88 -15.54 13.20 -0.24
C CYS A 88 -15.13 12.06 -1.18
N LYS A 89 -15.35 12.22 -2.49
CA LYS A 89 -14.97 11.23 -3.50
C LYS A 89 -13.45 11.09 -3.64
N THR A 90 -12.70 12.19 -3.61
CA THR A 90 -11.23 12.14 -3.65
C THR A 90 -10.65 11.53 -2.38
N LEU A 91 -11.23 11.80 -1.21
CA LEU A 91 -10.81 11.16 0.04
C LEU A 91 -11.03 9.65 0.02
N ILE A 92 -12.19 9.18 -0.44
CA ILE A 92 -12.46 7.74 -0.54
C ILE A 92 -11.47 7.07 -1.50
N TRP A 93 -11.19 7.69 -2.65
CA TRP A 93 -10.17 7.20 -3.57
C TRP A 93 -8.77 7.18 -2.92
N ALA A 94 -8.39 8.22 -2.17
CA ALA A 94 -7.11 8.24 -1.47
C ALA A 94 -7.01 7.14 -0.38
N ILE A 95 -8.11 6.89 0.35
CA ILE A 95 -8.20 5.82 1.35
C ILE A 95 -8.06 4.44 0.70
N SER A 96 -8.71 4.22 -0.45
CA SER A 96 -8.61 2.93 -1.14
C SER A 96 -7.20 2.69 -1.70
N GLN A 97 -6.57 3.71 -2.29
CA GLN A 97 -5.20 3.59 -2.80
C GLN A 97 -4.17 3.35 -1.69
N THR A 98 -4.26 4.09 -0.59
CA THR A 98 -3.36 3.89 0.56
C THR A 98 -3.50 2.50 1.17
N SER A 99 -4.73 1.98 1.25
CA SER A 99 -5.00 0.61 1.72
C SER A 99 -4.35 -0.44 0.82
N ASN A 100 -4.45 -0.28 -0.50
CA ASN A 100 -3.81 -1.17 -1.47
C ASN A 100 -2.28 -1.17 -1.31
N HIS A 101 -1.66 -0.01 -1.08
CA HIS A 101 -0.22 0.09 -0.83
C HIS A 101 0.22 -0.60 0.46
N ILE A 102 -0.56 -0.46 1.55
CA ILE A 102 -0.27 -1.13 2.83
C ILE A 102 -0.32 -2.66 2.66
N ILE A 103 -1.37 -3.17 2.00
CA ILE A 103 -1.50 -4.60 1.71
C ILE A 103 -0.31 -5.08 0.86
N GLY A 104 0.13 -4.28 -0.11
CA GLY A 104 1.27 -4.66 -0.94
C GLY A 104 2.60 -4.76 -0.22
N LEU A 105 2.85 -3.83 0.69
CA LEU A 105 4.00 -3.91 1.58
C LEU A 105 3.93 -5.14 2.49
N TRP A 106 2.74 -5.49 2.99
CA TRP A 106 2.53 -6.66 3.82
C TRP A 106 2.82 -7.97 3.09
N ILE A 107 2.28 -8.14 1.88
CA ILE A 107 2.50 -9.33 1.06
C ILE A 107 3.98 -9.43 0.64
N PHE A 108 4.62 -8.30 0.31
CA PHE A 108 6.05 -8.29 0.01
C PHE A 108 6.90 -8.73 1.21
N MET A 109 6.63 -8.19 2.41
CA MET A 109 7.33 -8.62 3.63
C MET A 109 7.14 -10.12 3.88
N GLY A 110 5.91 -10.63 3.75
CA GLY A 110 5.61 -12.05 3.88
C GLY A 110 6.39 -12.90 2.86
N THR A 111 6.40 -12.49 1.59
CA THR A 111 7.11 -13.19 0.52
C THR A 111 8.62 -13.21 0.75
N TRP A 112 9.18 -12.07 1.21
CA TRP A 112 10.59 -11.98 1.57
C TRP A 112 10.93 -12.92 2.73
N MET A 113 10.14 -12.92 3.81
CA MET A 113 10.36 -13.83 4.95
C MET A 113 10.31 -15.30 4.51
N LEU A 114 9.31 -15.69 3.72
CA LEU A 114 9.17 -17.05 3.20
C LEU A 114 10.38 -17.46 2.34
N SER A 115 10.88 -16.57 1.48
CA SER A 115 12.06 -16.85 0.66
C SER A 115 13.34 -17.11 1.47
N HIS A 116 13.47 -16.57 2.68
CA HIS A 116 14.64 -16.81 3.55
C HIS A 116 14.45 -18.00 4.50
N LEU A 117 13.20 -18.39 4.78
CA LEU A 117 12.85 -19.50 5.68
C LEU A 117 12.76 -20.85 4.96
N PHE A 118 12.22 -20.89 3.75
CA PHE A 118 11.94 -22.13 3.02
C PHE A 118 12.98 -22.47 1.93
N ILE A 119 13.77 -21.49 1.48
CA ILE A 119 14.80 -21.68 0.45
C ILE A 119 16.17 -21.61 1.17
N GLN A 120 16.44 -22.64 1.97
CA GLN A 120 17.78 -23.07 2.33
C GLN A 120 18.12 -24.31 1.49
#